data_AF-X1KXF5-F1
#
_entry.id   AF-X1KXF5-F1
#
_cell.length_a   1.000
_cell.length_b   1.000
_cell.length_c   1.000
_cell.angle_alpha   90.00
_cell.angle_beta   90.00
_cell.angle_gamma   90.00
#
_symmetry.space_group_name_H-M   'P 1'
#
loop_
_entity.id
_entity.type
_entity.pdbx_description
1 polymer ?
#
loop_
_entity_poly.entity_id
_entity_poly.type
_entity_poly.pdbx_seq_one_letter_code
_entity_poly.pdbx_strand_id
1 'polypeptide(L)'
;PRLVYELDDKYSKGKVGVSFEKKIPIGEREFAMLGIQEPYPIFNPDVCYPLSYQNKRFGVIAITGKKDLSERERNLLGVVTSIAGVALNNTQSFEDITFTARTDPLTKLYNIGYFKERFMDEINRAKRFQHNLSVAIIDLDNFKAYNDTYGHQAGDQLLIRFAQIFKKHFGKIDTLARYGGDEFIVMCPEIKKQEAAKSIDVLLRDLEMYDFARGKQKVKVTFSAGVSSYPDDGANGVELIKLADQALYSAKGAGRNTVQVYRPKIEKI
;
A
#
# COMPACT_ATOMS: atom_id res chain seq x y z
N PRO A 1 -14.73 -26.02 9.45
CA PRO A 1 -13.73 -25.39 10.35
C PRO A 1 -12.35 -25.29 9.69
N ARG A 2 -12.00 -24.13 9.12
CA ARG A 2 -10.62 -23.82 8.74
C ARG A 2 -9.95 -23.17 9.96
N LEU A 3 -9.01 -23.87 10.58
CA LEU A 3 -8.07 -23.26 11.53
C LEU A 3 -6.85 -22.83 10.71
N VAL A 4 -6.73 -21.54 10.44
CA VAL A 4 -5.52 -20.94 9.88
C VAL A 4 -4.69 -20.47 11.07
N TYR A 5 -3.51 -21.05 11.26
CA TYR A 5 -2.55 -20.63 12.28
C TYR A 5 -1.45 -19.82 11.61
N GLU A 6 -1.24 -18.58 12.03
CA GLU A 6 -0.03 -17.84 11.70
C GLU A 6 1.12 -18.35 12.59
N LEU A 7 2.16 -18.87 11.96
CA LEU A 7 3.36 -19.35 12.64
C LEU A 7 4.21 -18.15 13.07
N ASP A 8 3.90 -17.60 14.25
CA ASP A 8 4.75 -16.63 14.95
C ASP A 8 5.81 -17.37 15.82
N ASP A 9 6.80 -16.68 16.39
CA ASP A 9 7.91 -17.29 17.16
C ASP A 9 7.47 -18.23 18.33
N LYS A 10 6.21 -18.15 18.75
CA LYS A 10 5.60 -19.05 19.75
C LYS A 10 5.09 -20.39 19.21
N TYR A 11 4.93 -20.54 17.89
CA TYR A 11 4.30 -21.71 17.24
C TYR A 11 5.25 -22.56 16.38
N SER A 12 6.56 -22.29 16.44
CA SER A 12 7.63 -23.15 15.89
C SER A 12 7.81 -24.47 16.66
N LYS A 13 7.00 -24.74 17.69
CA LYS A 13 7.05 -25.94 18.53
C LYS A 13 5.99 -26.97 18.12
N GLY A 14 6.20 -28.24 18.43
CA GLY A 14 5.28 -29.34 18.09
C GLY A 14 5.42 -29.85 16.66
N LYS A 15 4.54 -30.77 16.25
CA LYS A 15 4.64 -31.52 14.98
C LYS A 15 4.61 -30.62 13.73
N VAL A 16 3.79 -29.56 13.73
CA VAL A 16 3.72 -28.59 12.63
C VAL A 16 5.02 -27.80 12.51
N GLY A 17 5.53 -27.28 13.63
CA GLY A 17 6.78 -26.53 13.66
C GLY A 17 7.97 -27.37 13.16
N VAL A 18 8.08 -28.62 13.62
CA VAL A 18 9.17 -29.50 13.19
C VAL A 18 9.07 -29.85 11.70
N SER A 19 7.87 -30.11 11.18
CA SER A 19 7.68 -30.36 9.74
C SER A 19 8.03 -29.12 8.90
N PHE A 20 7.63 -27.93 9.36
CA PHE A 20 8.00 -26.66 8.74
C PHE A 20 9.52 -26.45 8.71
N GLU A 21 10.21 -26.70 9.81
CA GLU A 21 11.67 -26.53 9.91
C GLU A 21 12.42 -27.55 9.05
N LYS A 22 12.11 -28.84 9.18
CA LYS A 22 12.87 -29.92 8.55
C LYS A 22 12.62 -30.09 7.05
N LYS A 23 11.57 -29.46 6.49
CA LYS A 23 11.21 -29.56 5.06
C LYS A 23 10.98 -30.99 4.57
N ILE A 24 10.56 -31.89 5.46
CA ILE A 24 10.21 -33.26 5.13
C ILE A 24 8.80 -33.57 5.64
N PRO A 25 8.06 -34.45 4.97
CA PRO A 25 6.85 -35.03 5.53
C PRO A 25 7.16 -35.81 6.80
N ILE A 26 6.34 -35.63 7.83
CA ILE A 26 6.51 -36.33 9.11
C ILE A 26 5.15 -36.91 9.51
N GLY A 27 5.11 -38.21 9.79
CA GLY A 27 3.93 -38.93 10.26
C GLY A 27 4.10 -39.46 11.69
N GLU A 28 3.12 -40.23 12.17
CA GLU A 28 3.05 -40.69 13.55
C GLU A 28 4.31 -41.46 14.00
N ARG A 29 4.87 -42.32 13.15
CA ARG A 29 6.10 -43.07 13.46
C ARG A 29 7.30 -42.15 13.66
N GLU A 30 7.47 -41.21 12.75
CA GLU A 30 8.57 -40.24 12.81
C GLU A 30 8.38 -39.27 13.99
N PHE A 31 7.15 -38.89 14.32
CA PHE A 31 6.85 -38.09 15.50
C PHE A 31 7.17 -38.82 16.81
N ALA A 32 6.83 -40.12 16.90
CA ALA A 32 7.14 -40.96 18.04
C ALA A 32 8.67 -41.12 18.23
N MET A 33 9.41 -41.33 17.14
CA MET A 33 10.89 -41.39 17.18
C MET A 33 11.53 -40.08 17.62
N LEU A 34 10.99 -38.94 17.19
CA LEU A 34 11.52 -37.61 17.51
C LEU A 34 11.07 -37.09 18.89
N GLY A 35 10.21 -37.82 19.60
CA GLY A 35 9.75 -37.47 20.96
C GLY A 35 9.02 -36.12 21.03
N ILE A 36 8.33 -35.72 19.95
CA ILE A 36 7.74 -34.37 19.85
C ILE A 36 6.47 -34.29 20.71
N GLN A 37 6.45 -33.33 21.64
CA GLN A 37 5.27 -33.01 22.43
C GLN A 37 4.46 -31.88 21.77
N GLU A 38 3.14 -32.05 21.71
CA GLU A 38 2.25 -31.01 21.18
C GLU A 38 2.07 -29.87 22.19
N PRO A 39 2.30 -28.61 21.79
CA PRO A 39 2.11 -27.47 22.67
C PRO A 39 0.62 -27.18 22.95
N TYR A 40 -0.31 -27.69 22.11
CA TYR A 40 -1.75 -27.44 22.23
C TYR A 40 -2.56 -28.76 22.22
N PRO A 41 -3.21 -29.14 23.33
CA PRO A 41 -3.90 -30.44 23.44
C PRO A 41 -5.08 -30.63 22.47
N ILE A 42 -5.67 -29.54 21.99
CA ILE A 42 -6.87 -29.54 21.14
C ILE A 42 -6.51 -29.81 19.67
N PHE A 43 -5.26 -29.60 19.27
CA PHE A 43 -4.81 -29.78 17.90
C PHE A 43 -3.57 -30.69 17.88
N ASN A 44 -3.78 -31.96 17.54
CA ASN A 44 -2.74 -32.97 17.48
C ASN A 44 -2.77 -33.65 16.10
N PRO A 45 -2.03 -33.14 15.10
CA PRO A 45 -2.03 -33.71 13.77
C PRO A 45 -1.36 -35.10 13.76
N ASP A 46 -1.94 -36.00 12.97
CA ASP A 46 -1.38 -37.33 12.73
C ASP A 46 -0.28 -37.26 11.66
N VAL A 47 -0.42 -36.32 10.73
CA VAL A 47 0.50 -36.13 9.60
C VAL A 47 0.69 -34.65 9.30
N CYS A 48 1.93 -34.24 9.08
CA CYS A 48 2.30 -32.90 8.62
C CYS A 48 3.10 -32.96 7.31
N TYR A 49 2.68 -32.16 6.32
CA TYR A 49 3.36 -31.99 5.05
C TYR A 49 3.78 -30.54 4.82
N PRO A 50 5.06 -30.26 4.56
CA PRO A 50 5.51 -28.90 4.32
C PRO A 50 4.99 -28.37 2.98
N LEU A 51 4.57 -27.12 2.97
CA LEU A 51 4.21 -26.35 1.80
C LEU A 51 5.38 -25.41 1.49
N SER A 52 6.21 -25.78 0.52
CA SER A 52 7.45 -25.08 0.20
C SER A 52 7.70 -25.02 -1.29
N TYR A 53 8.38 -23.96 -1.72
CA TYR A 53 8.95 -23.83 -3.06
C TYR A 53 10.44 -23.53 -2.94
N GLN A 54 11.28 -24.43 -3.46
CA GLN A 54 12.74 -24.37 -3.28
C GLN A 54 13.12 -24.15 -1.80
N ASN A 55 13.71 -22.99 -1.48
CA ASN A 55 14.13 -22.65 -0.12
C ASN A 55 13.06 -21.91 0.70
N LYS A 56 11.99 -21.42 0.06
CA LYS A 56 10.93 -20.64 0.69
C LYS A 56 9.85 -21.54 1.28
N ARG A 57 9.43 -21.22 2.51
CA ARG A 57 8.38 -21.94 3.24
C ARG A 57 7.10 -21.10 3.24
N PHE A 58 5.99 -21.71 2.83
CA PHE A 58 4.67 -21.07 2.84
C PHE A 58 3.79 -21.55 4.00
N GLY A 59 4.05 -22.76 4.53
CA GLY A 59 3.30 -23.31 5.65
C GLY A 59 3.38 -24.83 5.73
N VAL A 60 2.39 -25.44 6.38
CA VAL A 60 2.27 -26.89 6.54
C VAL A 60 0.81 -27.29 6.36
N ILE A 61 0.57 -28.38 5.63
CA ILE A 61 -0.70 -29.09 5.59
C ILE A 61 -0.70 -30.10 6.73
N ALA A 62 -1.63 -29.92 7.67
CA ALA A 62 -1.80 -30.78 8.83
C ALA A 62 -3.08 -31.61 8.69
N ILE A 63 -2.97 -32.93 8.85
CA ILE A 63 -4.07 -33.89 8.68
C ILE A 63 -4.33 -34.56 10.03
N THR A 64 -5.61 -34.69 10.39
CA THR A 64 -6.10 -35.35 11.61
C THR A 64 -7.10 -36.44 11.24
N GLY A 65 -7.22 -37.48 12.07
CA GLY A 65 -8.11 -38.61 11.86
C GLY A 65 -7.57 -39.70 10.93
N LYS A 66 -6.31 -39.59 10.47
CA LYS A 66 -5.66 -40.59 9.60
C LYS A 66 -4.22 -40.82 10.04
N LYS A 67 -4.04 -41.90 10.80
CA LYS A 67 -2.79 -42.27 11.47
C LYS A 67 -1.70 -42.76 10.53
N ASP A 68 -2.07 -43.61 9.57
CA ASP A 68 -1.16 -44.14 8.56
C ASP A 68 -1.59 -43.72 7.16
N LEU A 69 -0.68 -43.08 6.44
CA LEU A 69 -0.77 -42.86 4.99
C LEU A 69 -0.01 -43.96 4.27
N SER A 70 -0.67 -44.58 3.29
CA SER A 70 0.01 -45.47 2.35
C SER A 70 1.06 -44.70 1.54
N GLU A 71 2.04 -45.41 1.01
CA GLU A 71 3.09 -44.80 0.17
C GLU A 71 2.50 -44.02 -1.02
N ARG A 72 1.44 -44.56 -1.63
CA ARG A 72 0.71 -43.88 -2.72
C ARG A 72 0.11 -42.55 -2.27
N GLU A 73 -0.48 -42.50 -1.06
CA GLU A 73 -1.06 -41.28 -0.51
C GLU A 73 0.02 -40.28 -0.10
N ARG A 74 1.15 -40.76 0.45
CA ARG A 74 2.31 -39.92 0.77
C ARG A 74 2.86 -39.25 -0.49
N ASN A 75 3.00 -40.03 -1.57
CA ASN A 75 3.47 -39.53 -2.87
C ASN A 75 2.47 -38.53 -3.47
N LEU A 76 1.17 -38.85 -3.43
CA LEU A 76 0.13 -37.94 -3.93
C LEU A 76 0.12 -36.61 -3.15
N LEU A 77 0.22 -36.65 -1.82
CA LEU A 77 0.31 -35.46 -0.98
C LEU A 77 1.57 -34.65 -1.29
N GLY A 78 2.71 -35.30 -1.50
CA GLY A 78 3.95 -34.63 -1.92
C GLY A 78 3.81 -33.89 -3.25
N VAL A 79 3.11 -34.47 -4.22
CA VAL A 79 2.80 -33.81 -5.50
C VAL A 79 1.86 -32.63 -5.27
N VAL A 80 0.79 -32.79 -4.49
CA VAL A 80 -0.17 -31.72 -4.18
C VAL A 80 0.52 -30.55 -3.46
N THR A 81 1.37 -30.82 -2.47
CA THR A 81 2.10 -29.76 -1.73
C THR A 81 3.11 -29.06 -2.63
N SER A 82 3.75 -29.79 -3.56
CA SER A 82 4.66 -29.19 -4.53
C SER A 82 3.92 -28.25 -5.50
N ILE A 83 2.81 -28.70 -6.08
CA ILE A 83 1.98 -27.88 -6.99
C ILE A 83 1.42 -26.66 -6.25
N ALA A 84 0.90 -26.85 -5.04
CA ALA A 84 0.39 -25.75 -4.22
C ALA A 84 1.49 -24.76 -3.83
N GLY A 85 2.71 -25.23 -3.52
CA GLY A 85 3.87 -24.39 -3.25
C GLY A 85 4.27 -23.52 -4.44
N VAL A 86 4.27 -24.10 -5.66
CA VAL A 86 4.49 -23.36 -6.91
C VAL A 86 3.39 -22.31 -7.13
N ALA A 87 2.12 -22.69 -6.98
CA ALA A 87 1.00 -21.77 -7.19
C ALA A 87 1.05 -20.59 -6.22
N LEU A 88 1.31 -20.83 -4.92
CA LEU A 88 1.47 -19.77 -3.93
C LEU A 88 2.66 -18.86 -4.22
N ASN A 89 3.79 -19.43 -4.64
CA ASN A 89 4.93 -18.64 -5.06
C ASN A 89 4.58 -17.76 -6.26
N ASN A 90 3.91 -18.30 -7.27
CA ASN A 90 3.50 -17.54 -8.45
C ASN A 90 2.53 -16.41 -8.09
N THR A 91 1.54 -16.68 -7.23
CA THR A 91 0.60 -15.64 -6.77
C THR A 91 1.33 -14.53 -6.01
N GLN A 92 2.19 -14.88 -5.04
CA GLN A 92 2.93 -13.86 -4.28
C GLN A 92 3.91 -13.09 -5.17
N SER A 93 4.65 -13.78 -6.06
CA SER A 93 5.54 -13.10 -7.01
C SER A 93 4.76 -12.19 -7.96
N PHE A 94 3.57 -12.60 -8.41
CA PHE A 94 2.71 -11.76 -9.22
C PHE A 94 2.21 -10.55 -8.42
N GLU A 95 1.80 -10.72 -7.16
CA GLU A 95 1.43 -9.62 -6.26
C GLU A 95 2.60 -8.66 -6.02
N ASP A 96 3.80 -9.18 -5.76
CA ASP A 96 5.02 -8.36 -5.57
C ASP A 96 5.38 -7.60 -6.85
N ILE A 97 5.29 -8.25 -8.01
CA ILE A 97 5.51 -7.63 -9.33
C ILE A 97 4.47 -6.55 -9.58
N THR A 98 3.18 -6.84 -9.37
CA THR A 98 2.11 -5.87 -9.61
C THR A 98 2.17 -4.72 -8.63
N PHE A 99 2.48 -4.96 -7.35
CA PHE A 99 2.70 -3.92 -6.36
C PHE A 99 3.87 -3.02 -6.74
N THR A 100 5.01 -3.61 -7.12
CA THR A 100 6.21 -2.86 -7.54
C THR A 100 5.96 -2.09 -8.84
N ALA A 101 5.22 -2.67 -9.78
CA ALA A 101 4.87 -2.02 -11.05
C ALA A 101 3.87 -0.87 -10.88
N ARG A 102 3.08 -0.87 -9.80
CA ARG A 102 2.03 0.14 -9.52
C ARG A 102 2.43 1.20 -8.52
N THR A 103 3.55 1.03 -7.82
CA THR A 103 3.96 1.94 -6.75
C THR A 103 5.27 2.68 -7.07
N ASP A 104 5.42 3.86 -6.47
CA ASP A 104 6.69 4.58 -6.46
C ASP A 104 7.66 3.90 -5.47
N PRO A 105 8.90 3.58 -5.89
CA PRO A 105 9.81 2.79 -5.09
C PRO A 105 10.26 3.47 -3.79
N LEU A 106 10.30 4.81 -3.76
CA LEU A 106 10.74 5.60 -2.61
C LEU A 106 9.63 5.75 -1.56
N THR A 107 8.48 6.29 -1.98
CA THR A 107 7.37 6.68 -1.10
C THR A 107 6.37 5.55 -0.84
N LYS A 108 6.40 4.49 -1.68
CA LYS A 108 5.43 3.39 -1.69
C LYS A 108 3.98 3.84 -1.89
N LEU A 109 3.75 5.06 -2.37
CA LEU A 109 2.46 5.49 -2.90
C LEU A 109 2.25 4.85 -4.28
N TYR A 110 1.06 4.97 -4.85
CA TYR A 110 0.90 4.61 -6.25
C TYR A 110 1.78 5.49 -7.13
N ASN A 111 2.19 4.97 -8.28
CA ASN A 111 2.83 5.76 -9.31
C ASN A 111 1.78 6.44 -10.20
N ILE A 112 2.24 7.39 -11.01
CA ILE A 112 1.35 8.15 -11.89
C ILE A 112 0.65 7.29 -12.95
N GLY A 113 1.26 6.18 -13.38
CA GLY A 113 0.66 5.25 -14.33
C GLY A 113 -0.60 4.61 -13.77
N TYR A 114 -0.49 4.02 -12.58
CA TYR A 114 -1.62 3.40 -11.90
C TYR A 114 -2.68 4.42 -11.48
N PHE A 115 -2.27 5.62 -11.04
CA PHE A 115 -3.22 6.68 -10.73
C PHE A 115 -4.11 7.02 -11.92
N LYS A 116 -3.52 7.22 -13.11
CA LYS A 116 -4.27 7.57 -14.33
C LYS A 116 -5.24 6.46 -14.75
N GLU A 117 -4.81 5.21 -14.67
CA GLU A 117 -5.67 4.03 -14.90
C GLU A 117 -6.89 4.08 -13.97
N ARG A 118 -6.66 4.17 -12.65
CA ARG A 118 -7.74 4.17 -11.66
C ARG A 118 -8.64 5.40 -11.78
N PHE A 119 -8.09 6.55 -12.14
CA PHE A 119 -8.83 7.80 -12.29
C PHE A 119 -9.80 7.75 -13.47
N MET A 120 -9.42 7.09 -14.57
CA MET A 120 -10.30 6.88 -15.72
C MET A 120 -11.51 6.00 -15.37
N ASP A 121 -11.32 4.98 -14.55
CA ASP A 121 -12.44 4.16 -14.07
C ASP A 121 -13.36 4.96 -13.14
N GLU A 122 -12.77 5.73 -12.23
CA GLU A 122 -13.54 6.46 -11.23
C GLU A 122 -14.32 7.64 -11.82
N ILE A 123 -13.80 8.35 -12.83
CA ILE A 123 -14.56 9.40 -13.52
C ILE A 123 -15.75 8.82 -14.28
N ASN A 124 -15.60 7.63 -14.87
CA ASN A 124 -16.71 6.95 -15.54
C ASN A 124 -17.78 6.50 -14.53
N ARG A 125 -17.34 6.00 -13.36
CA ARG A 125 -18.23 5.67 -12.24
C ARG A 125 -18.97 6.91 -11.74
N ALA A 126 -18.27 8.01 -11.50
CA ALA A 126 -18.82 9.28 -11.06
C ALA A 126 -19.88 9.81 -12.04
N LYS A 127 -19.62 9.75 -13.36
CA LYS A 127 -20.59 10.10 -14.40
C LYS A 127 -21.84 9.23 -14.35
N ARG A 128 -21.66 7.91 -14.22
CA ARG A 128 -22.77 6.94 -14.24
C ARG A 128 -23.71 7.13 -13.05
N PHE A 129 -23.15 7.38 -11.87
CA PHE A 129 -23.90 7.50 -10.62
C PHE A 129 -24.15 8.95 -10.18
N GLN A 130 -23.75 9.93 -11.00
CA GLN A 130 -23.87 11.36 -10.71
C GLN A 130 -23.25 11.75 -9.36
N HIS A 131 -22.07 11.21 -9.08
CA HIS A 131 -21.30 11.53 -7.89
C HIS A 131 -20.22 12.57 -8.19
N ASN A 132 -19.84 13.32 -7.16
CA ASN A 132 -18.69 14.21 -7.23
C ASN A 132 -17.39 13.39 -7.26
N LEU A 133 -16.38 13.92 -7.93
CA LEU A 133 -15.03 13.39 -7.89
C LEU A 133 -14.08 14.57 -7.82
N SER A 134 -13.31 14.69 -6.74
CA SER A 134 -12.32 15.74 -6.59
C SER A 134 -10.91 15.19 -6.82
N VAL A 135 -10.05 16.01 -7.40
CA VAL A 135 -8.62 15.71 -7.56
C VAL A 135 -7.80 16.90 -7.07
N ALA A 136 -6.67 16.62 -6.44
CA ALA A 136 -5.74 17.65 -6.04
C ALA A 136 -4.30 17.28 -6.34
N ILE A 137 -3.55 18.25 -6.87
CA ILE A 137 -2.10 18.17 -7.07
C ILE A 137 -1.45 18.99 -5.97
N ILE A 138 -0.42 18.42 -5.35
CA ILE A 138 0.29 18.95 -4.20
C ILE A 138 1.78 19.01 -4.56
N ASP A 139 2.46 20.11 -4.28
CA ASP A 139 3.89 20.27 -4.51
C ASP A 139 4.56 20.85 -3.26
N LEU A 140 5.57 20.14 -2.73
CA LEU A 140 6.33 20.57 -1.56
C LEU A 140 7.04 21.89 -1.84
N ASP A 141 6.82 22.89 -0.99
CA ASP A 141 7.39 24.22 -1.22
C ASP A 141 8.90 24.21 -0.96
N ASN A 142 9.65 24.78 -1.89
CA ASN A 142 11.10 24.98 -1.77
C ASN A 142 11.90 23.68 -1.54
N PHE A 143 11.41 22.53 -2.02
CA PHE A 143 12.08 21.25 -1.83
C PHE A 143 13.52 21.22 -2.37
N LYS A 144 13.78 21.89 -3.50
CA LYS A 144 15.14 22.07 -4.02
C LYS A 144 16.06 22.76 -3.01
N ALA A 145 15.61 23.87 -2.41
CA ALA A 145 16.40 24.59 -1.40
C ALA A 145 16.62 23.75 -0.13
N TYR A 146 15.65 22.91 0.23
CA TYR A 146 15.80 21.93 1.31
C TYR A 146 16.91 20.91 0.96
N ASN A 147 16.91 20.35 -0.25
CA ASN A 147 17.98 19.46 -0.72
C ASN A 147 19.35 20.14 -0.75
N ASP A 148 19.42 21.37 -1.23
CA ASP A 148 20.68 22.13 -1.31
C ASP A 148 21.25 22.41 0.09
N THR A 149 20.38 22.53 1.11
CA THR A 149 20.77 22.82 2.51
C THR A 149 21.12 21.56 3.30
N TYR A 150 20.33 20.49 3.15
CA TYR A 150 20.40 19.30 4.01
C TYR A 150 20.87 18.03 3.28
N GLY A 151 21.08 18.11 1.96
CA GLY A 151 21.49 17.00 1.10
C GLY A 151 20.32 16.14 0.62
N HIS A 152 20.51 15.45 -0.51
CA HIS A 152 19.49 14.61 -1.15
C HIS A 152 18.95 13.50 -0.25
N GLN A 153 19.79 12.90 0.61
CA GLN A 153 19.33 11.89 1.56
C GLN A 153 18.30 12.44 2.54
N ALA A 154 18.44 13.70 2.96
CA ALA A 154 17.43 14.34 3.81
C ALA A 154 16.14 14.61 3.03
N GLY A 155 16.24 15.02 1.76
CA GLY A 155 15.07 15.18 0.89
C GLY A 155 14.31 13.87 0.66
N ASP A 156 15.01 12.77 0.40
CA ASP A 156 14.40 11.45 0.26
C ASP A 156 13.63 11.05 1.54
N GLN A 157 14.22 11.32 2.71
CA GLN A 157 13.54 11.09 3.98
C GLN A 157 12.32 12.01 4.15
N LEU A 158 12.41 13.26 3.72
CA LEU A 158 11.28 14.18 3.74
C LEU A 158 10.12 13.65 2.88
N LEU A 159 10.40 13.18 1.66
CA LEU A 159 9.40 12.58 0.78
C LEU A 159 8.75 11.33 1.38
N ILE A 160 9.55 10.44 1.99
CA ILE A 160 9.05 9.24 2.67
C ILE A 160 8.13 9.64 3.84
N ARG A 161 8.52 10.63 4.64
CA ARG A 161 7.73 11.10 5.79
C ARG A 161 6.44 11.78 5.34
N PHE A 162 6.51 12.64 4.34
CA PHE A 162 5.33 13.25 3.75
C PHE A 162 4.36 12.18 3.26
N ALA A 163 4.84 11.16 2.53
CA ALA A 163 4.00 10.06 2.06
C ALA A 163 3.33 9.27 3.20
N GLN A 164 4.00 9.11 4.35
CA GLN A 164 3.42 8.48 5.54
C GLN A 164 2.29 9.33 6.15
N ILE A 165 2.50 10.64 6.27
CA ILE A 165 1.48 11.58 6.77
C ILE A 165 0.29 11.59 5.80
N PHE A 166 0.57 11.68 4.50
CA PHE A 166 -0.42 11.66 3.43
C PHE A 166 -1.29 10.40 3.46
N LYS A 167 -0.69 9.21 3.63
CA LYS A 167 -1.42 7.94 3.79
C LYS A 167 -2.28 7.85 5.04
N LYS A 168 -1.85 8.47 6.15
CA LYS A 168 -2.62 8.47 7.41
C LYS A 168 -3.81 9.43 7.37
N HIS A 169 -3.67 10.50 6.61
CA HIS A 169 -4.69 11.54 6.47
C HIS A 169 -5.89 11.08 5.64
N PHE A 170 -5.64 10.37 4.54
CA PHE A 170 -6.67 9.93 3.61
C PHE A 170 -7.16 8.50 3.89
N GLY A 171 -8.40 8.21 3.49
CA GLY A 171 -9.05 6.93 3.72
C GLY A 171 -8.72 5.88 2.66
N LYS A 172 -9.24 4.65 2.85
CA LYS A 172 -9.03 3.53 1.91
C LYS A 172 -9.62 3.76 0.51
N ILE A 173 -10.63 4.63 0.40
CA ILE A 173 -11.30 4.92 -0.87
C ILE A 173 -10.54 5.94 -1.71
N ASP A 174 -9.69 6.74 -1.07
CA ASP A 174 -8.88 7.75 -1.75
C ASP A 174 -7.69 7.09 -2.45
N THR A 175 -7.32 7.62 -3.62
CA THR A 175 -6.16 7.13 -4.36
C THR A 175 -5.04 8.15 -4.28
N LEU A 176 -3.94 7.78 -3.63
CA LEU A 176 -2.77 8.62 -3.42
C LEU A 176 -1.62 8.16 -4.33
N ALA A 177 -1.01 9.08 -5.06
CA ALA A 177 0.13 8.78 -5.90
C ALA A 177 1.23 9.84 -5.81
N ARG A 178 2.45 9.43 -6.12
CA ARG A 178 3.54 10.36 -6.43
C ARG A 178 3.44 10.75 -7.90
N TYR A 179 3.26 12.04 -8.15
CA TYR A 179 3.05 12.60 -9.49
C TYR A 179 4.38 12.91 -10.18
N GLY A 180 5.33 13.45 -9.41
CA GLY A 180 6.64 13.90 -9.89
C GLY A 180 7.72 13.75 -8.81
N GLY A 181 8.78 14.56 -8.90
CA GLY A 181 9.90 14.52 -7.95
C GLY A 181 9.44 14.79 -6.51
N ASP A 182 8.83 15.94 -6.31
CA ASP A 182 8.29 16.48 -5.06
C ASP A 182 6.78 16.75 -5.12
N GLU A 183 6.16 16.30 -6.21
CA GLU A 183 4.74 16.43 -6.49
C GLU A 183 3.98 15.14 -6.15
N PHE A 184 2.81 15.33 -5.56
CA PHE A 184 1.88 14.30 -5.14
C PHE A 184 0.49 14.60 -5.70
N ILE A 185 -0.32 13.57 -5.88
CA ILE A 185 -1.69 13.71 -6.35
C ILE A 185 -2.62 12.81 -5.54
N VAL A 186 -3.82 13.33 -5.25
CA VAL A 186 -4.89 12.58 -4.60
C VAL A 186 -6.18 12.71 -5.39
N MET A 187 -6.89 11.58 -5.51
CA MET A 187 -8.26 11.51 -5.99
C MET A 187 -9.18 11.14 -4.83
N CYS A 188 -10.22 11.95 -4.61
CA CYS A 188 -11.23 11.77 -3.56
C CYS A 188 -12.60 11.49 -4.20
N PRO A 189 -13.03 10.22 -4.31
CA PRO A 189 -14.35 9.86 -4.82
C PRO A 189 -15.47 10.34 -3.89
N GLU A 190 -16.59 10.76 -4.46
CA GLU A 190 -17.80 11.18 -3.73
C GLU A 190 -17.61 12.42 -2.83
N ILE A 191 -16.47 13.12 -2.97
CA ILE A 191 -16.14 14.34 -2.22
C ILE A 191 -16.24 15.57 -3.14
N LYS A 192 -16.89 16.63 -2.64
CA LYS A 192 -17.01 17.91 -3.35
C LYS A 192 -15.71 18.72 -3.27
N LYS A 193 -15.50 19.60 -4.25
CA LYS A 193 -14.30 20.44 -4.38
C LYS A 193 -13.89 21.15 -3.08
N GLN A 194 -14.84 21.81 -2.43
CA GLN A 194 -14.57 22.59 -1.21
C GLN A 194 -14.25 21.70 0.00
N GLU A 195 -14.83 20.52 0.07
CA GLU A 195 -14.55 19.55 1.13
C GLU A 195 -13.18 18.92 0.93
N ALA A 196 -12.81 18.59 -0.30
CA ALA A 196 -11.47 18.14 -0.65
C ALA A 196 -10.42 19.20 -0.31
N ALA A 197 -10.67 20.47 -0.68
CA ALA A 197 -9.77 21.57 -0.36
C ALA A 197 -9.60 21.77 1.15
N LYS A 198 -10.68 21.69 1.94
CA LYS A 198 -10.60 21.72 3.41
C LYS A 198 -9.78 20.57 3.97
N SER A 199 -9.98 19.35 3.47
CA SER A 199 -9.20 18.18 3.90
C SER A 199 -7.70 18.39 3.63
N ILE A 200 -7.35 18.91 2.46
CA ILE A 200 -5.95 19.20 2.11
C ILE A 200 -5.38 20.35 2.95
N ASP A 201 -6.18 21.35 3.30
CA ASP A 201 -5.76 22.42 4.20
C ASP A 201 -5.46 21.90 5.62
N VAL A 202 -6.22 20.90 6.09
CA VAL A 202 -5.91 20.20 7.35
C VAL A 202 -4.59 19.45 7.23
N LEU A 203 -4.36 18.71 6.14
CA LEU A 203 -3.08 18.04 5.88
C LEU A 203 -1.91 19.03 5.90
N LEU A 204 -2.09 20.23 5.31
CA LEU A 204 -1.07 21.27 5.29
C LEU A 204 -0.70 21.71 6.71
N ARG A 205 -1.71 21.97 7.56
CA ARG A 205 -1.51 22.35 8.96
C ARG A 205 -0.83 21.25 9.76
N ASP A 206 -1.22 19.99 9.54
CA ASP A 206 -0.59 18.84 10.19
C ASP A 206 0.88 18.68 9.80
N LEU A 207 1.21 18.95 8.53
CA LEU A 207 2.59 18.97 8.05
C LEU A 207 3.41 20.07 8.71
N GLU A 208 2.86 21.28 8.82
CA GLU A 208 3.55 22.42 9.46
C GLU A 208 3.89 22.16 10.93
N MET A 209 3.08 21.36 11.62
CA MET A 209 3.31 20.97 13.02
C MET A 209 4.33 19.84 13.16
N TYR A 210 4.64 19.12 12.08
CA TYR A 210 5.53 17.97 12.12
C TYR A 210 7.00 18.42 12.24
N ASP A 211 7.71 17.84 13.21
CA ASP A 211 9.13 18.14 13.40
C ASP A 211 10.00 17.26 12.48
N PHE A 212 10.48 17.88 11.40
CA PHE A 212 11.38 17.24 10.45
C PHE A 212 12.85 17.27 10.87
N ALA A 213 13.18 17.92 12.00
CA ALA A 213 14.57 18.06 12.41
C ALA A 213 15.11 16.77 13.06
N ARG A 214 16.29 16.33 12.63
CA ARG A 214 17.21 15.49 13.43
C ARG A 214 18.18 16.38 14.22
N GLY A 215 17.68 17.34 15.01
CA GLY A 215 18.55 18.29 15.71
C GLY A 215 17.82 19.38 16.52
N LYS A 216 18.55 20.44 16.88
CA LYS A 216 18.06 21.53 17.76
C LYS A 216 17.22 22.61 17.04
N GLN A 217 17.10 22.58 15.71
CA GLN A 217 16.46 23.64 14.94
C GLN A 217 15.29 23.08 14.13
N LYS A 218 14.08 23.54 14.42
CA LYS A 218 12.87 23.14 13.69
C LYS A 218 12.95 23.62 12.25
N VAL A 219 12.78 22.71 11.30
CA VAL A 219 12.68 23.04 9.88
C VAL A 219 11.21 23.08 9.50
N LYS A 220 10.72 24.26 9.11
CA LYS A 220 9.34 24.41 8.63
C LYS A 220 9.25 23.88 7.21
N VAL A 221 8.43 22.86 7.00
CA VAL A 221 8.09 22.34 5.67
C VAL A 221 6.62 22.64 5.38
N THR A 222 6.35 23.12 4.17
CA THR A 222 5.00 23.46 3.69
C THR A 222 4.79 22.87 2.30
N PHE A 223 3.55 22.89 1.82
CA PHE A 223 3.24 22.63 0.41
C PHE A 223 2.22 23.62 -0.11
N SER A 224 2.15 23.71 -1.43
CA SER A 224 1.05 24.34 -2.13
C SER A 224 0.23 23.28 -2.83
N ALA A 225 -1.09 23.49 -2.92
CA ALA A 225 -1.98 22.53 -3.56
C ALA A 225 -3.02 23.22 -4.45
N GLY A 226 -3.38 22.55 -5.54
CA GLY A 226 -4.44 22.95 -6.46
C GLY A 226 -5.51 21.87 -6.56
N VAL A 227 -6.78 22.26 -6.45
CA VAL A 227 -7.93 21.34 -6.40
C VAL A 227 -8.90 21.62 -7.54
N SER A 228 -9.37 20.59 -8.24
CA SER A 228 -10.48 20.67 -9.20
C SER A 228 -11.46 19.53 -8.96
N SER A 229 -12.67 19.62 -9.52
CA SER A 229 -13.68 18.57 -9.33
C SER A 229 -14.61 18.39 -10.52
N TYR A 230 -15.01 17.14 -10.76
CA TYR A 230 -16.19 16.81 -11.54
C TYR A 230 -17.42 16.81 -10.63
N PRO A 231 -18.57 17.32 -11.11
CA PRO A 231 -18.80 17.91 -12.44
C PRO A 231 -18.50 19.41 -12.54
N ASP A 232 -18.13 20.07 -11.45
CA ASP A 232 -18.12 21.54 -11.35
C ASP A 232 -17.13 22.25 -12.29
N ASP A 233 -15.96 21.65 -12.54
CA ASP A 233 -14.86 22.30 -13.27
C ASP A 233 -14.58 21.71 -14.65
N GLY A 234 -14.77 20.39 -14.82
CA GLY A 234 -14.39 19.69 -16.04
C GLY A 234 -15.12 18.37 -16.20
N ALA A 235 -15.15 17.87 -17.45
CA ALA A 235 -15.95 16.71 -17.84
C ALA A 235 -15.15 15.41 -17.94
N ASN A 236 -13.82 15.44 -17.84
CA ASN A 236 -12.97 14.25 -17.94
C ASN A 236 -11.69 14.39 -17.10
N GLY A 237 -11.01 13.27 -16.83
CA GLY A 237 -9.84 13.24 -15.94
C GLY A 237 -8.66 14.10 -16.43
N VAL A 238 -8.40 14.15 -17.75
CA VAL A 238 -7.30 14.96 -18.31
C VAL A 238 -7.54 16.44 -18.05
N GLU A 239 -8.76 16.89 -18.27
CA GLU A 239 -9.18 18.26 -17.98
C GLU A 239 -9.06 18.58 -16.49
N LEU A 240 -9.58 17.71 -15.61
CA LEU A 240 -9.49 17.93 -14.16
C LEU A 240 -8.04 18.07 -13.66
N ILE A 241 -7.12 17.20 -14.10
CA ILE A 241 -5.69 17.31 -13.76
C ILE A 241 -5.13 18.66 -14.21
N LYS A 242 -5.43 19.08 -15.44
CA LYS A 242 -4.98 20.38 -15.98
C LYS A 242 -5.52 21.55 -15.16
N LEU A 243 -6.77 21.50 -14.72
CA LEU A 243 -7.39 22.56 -13.92
C LEU A 243 -6.85 22.59 -12.48
N ALA A 244 -6.56 21.42 -11.90
CA ALA A 244 -5.88 21.32 -10.61
C ALA A 244 -4.46 21.89 -10.68
N ASP A 245 -3.73 21.63 -11.76
CA ASP A 245 -2.39 22.21 -12.01
C ASP A 245 -2.43 23.75 -12.13
N GLN A 246 -3.43 24.31 -12.82
CA GLN A 246 -3.63 25.76 -12.87
C GLN A 246 -3.94 26.37 -11.49
N ALA A 247 -4.70 25.66 -10.66
CA ALA A 247 -4.96 26.07 -9.28
C ALA A 247 -3.69 26.00 -8.43
N LEU A 248 -2.85 24.98 -8.61
CA LEU A 248 -1.56 24.84 -7.94
C LEU A 248 -0.60 25.97 -8.34
N TYR A 249 -0.53 26.29 -9.62
CA TYR A 249 0.24 27.44 -10.10
C TYR A 249 -0.21 28.75 -9.42
N SER A 250 -1.53 28.93 -9.28
CA SER A 250 -2.10 30.09 -8.57
C SER A 250 -1.72 30.08 -7.08
N ALA A 251 -1.70 28.92 -6.42
CA ALA A 251 -1.26 28.77 -5.03
C ALA A 251 0.22 29.17 -4.86
N LYS A 252 1.10 28.74 -5.77
CA LYS A 252 2.52 29.13 -5.78
C LYS A 252 2.68 30.63 -6.01
N GLY A 253 1.88 31.22 -6.91
CA GLY A 253 1.87 32.65 -7.20
C GLY A 253 1.33 33.52 -6.05
N ALA A 254 0.46 32.96 -5.21
CA ALA A 254 -0.10 33.64 -4.04
C ALA A 254 0.84 33.66 -2.82
N GLY A 255 2.09 33.23 -2.96
CA GLY A 255 3.08 33.22 -1.89
C GLY A 255 3.37 31.84 -1.28
N ARG A 256 2.83 30.76 -1.87
CA ARG A 256 2.97 29.36 -1.40
C ARG A 256 2.26 29.09 -0.08
N ASN A 257 2.45 27.89 0.50
CA ASN A 257 1.84 27.47 1.75
C ASN A 257 0.31 27.66 1.79
N THR A 258 -0.36 27.24 0.71
CA THR A 258 -1.79 27.47 0.55
C THR A 258 -2.43 26.43 -0.37
N VAL A 259 -3.72 26.20 -0.15
CA VAL A 259 -4.57 25.36 -0.98
C VAL A 259 -5.50 26.26 -1.80
N GLN A 260 -5.47 26.13 -3.11
CA GLN A 260 -6.35 26.85 -4.01
C GLN A 260 -7.27 25.89 -4.75
N VAL A 261 -8.53 26.28 -4.89
CA VAL A 261 -9.46 25.60 -5.79
C VAL A 261 -9.41 26.26 -7.16
N TYR A 262 -9.61 25.48 -8.22
CA TYR A 262 -9.78 26.03 -9.55
C TYR A 262 -10.99 26.97 -9.56
N ARG A 263 -10.77 28.14 -10.17
CA ARG A 263 -11.78 29.14 -10.46
C ARG A 263 -11.67 29.49 -11.95
N PRO A 264 -12.77 29.42 -12.71
CA PRO A 264 -12.78 29.91 -14.08
C PRO A 264 -12.35 31.38 -14.11
N LYS A 265 -11.50 31.75 -15.07
CA LYS A 265 -11.22 33.16 -15.33
C LYS A 265 -12.52 33.81 -15.81
N ILE A 266 -13.08 34.72 -15.02
CA ILE A 266 -14.15 35.59 -15.50
C ILE A 266 -13.46 36.63 -16.38
N GLU A 267 -13.53 36.48 -17.69
CA GLU A 267 -13.22 37.59 -18.60
C GLU A 267 -14.23 38.70 -18.30
N LYS A 268 -13.75 39.84 -17.82
CA LYS A 268 -14.57 41.05 -17.75
C LYS A 268 -14.89 41.45 -19.19
N ILE A 269 -16.14 41.24 -19.58
CA ILE A 269 -16.73 41.84 -20.79
C ILE A 269 -16.77 43.35 -20.61
#